data_AF-A0A924XWT6-F1
#
_entry.id   AF-A0A924XWT6-F1
#
_cell.length_a   1.000
_cell.length_b   1.000
_cell.length_c   1.000
_cell.angle_alpha   90.00
_cell.angle_beta   90.00
_cell.angle_gamma   90.00
#
_symmetry.space_group_name_H-M   'P 1'
#
loop_
_entity.id
_entity.type
_entity.pdbx_description
1 polymer ?
#
loop_
_entity_poly.entity_id
_entity_poly.type
_entity_poly.pdbx_seq_one_letter_code
_entity_poly.pdbx_strand_id
1 'polypeptide(L)'
;LALTSLFAAYMVWAVVRFVFDSWRFHEVAQGLIKIPIWLPQLAFALGVIIFLVAVLDDLVAVLRRQKPSYQLAEEDRRARRDFSEMA
;
A
#
# COMPACT_ATOMS: atom_id res chain seq x y z
N LEU A 1 -9.74 8.97 -4.30
CA LEU A 1 -8.76 8.32 -5.21
C LEU A 1 -7.68 9.28 -5.70
N ALA A 2 -7.99 10.41 -6.34
CA ALA A 2 -6.95 11.34 -6.83
C ALA A 2 -6.04 11.90 -5.71
N LEU A 3 -6.63 12.50 -4.66
CA LEU A 3 -5.87 12.98 -3.49
C LEU A 3 -5.09 11.85 -2.80
N THR A 4 -5.73 10.68 -2.66
CA THR A 4 -5.11 9.47 -2.10
C THR A 4 -3.90 9.03 -2.91
N SER A 5 -3.99 9.07 -4.25
CA SER A 5 -2.90 8.70 -5.15
C SER A 5 -1.73 9.67 -5.01
N LEU A 6 -2.00 10.97 -4.92
CA LEU A 6 -0.98 11.99 -4.71
C LEU A 6 -0.27 11.79 -3.37
N PHE A 7 -1.03 11.57 -2.30
CA PHE A 7 -0.48 11.28 -0.98
C PHE A 7 0.35 9.99 -0.96
N ALA A 8 -0.16 8.91 -1.56
CA ALA A 8 0.55 7.64 -1.66
C ALA A 8 1.86 7.76 -2.48
N ALA A 9 1.86 8.55 -3.54
CA ALA A 9 3.07 8.81 -4.33
C ALA A 9 4.12 9.58 -3.53
N TYR A 10 3.69 10.61 -2.79
CA TYR A 10 4.57 11.31 -1.85
C TYR A 10 5.11 10.38 -0.76
N MET A 11 4.26 9.49 -0.23
CA MET A 11 4.65 8.49 0.77
C MET A 11 5.70 7.52 0.21
N VAL A 12 5.55 7.00 -1.01
CA VAL A 12 6.57 6.18 -1.68
C VAL A 12 7.90 6.93 -1.75
N TRP A 13 7.88 8.17 -2.22
CA TRP A 13 9.09 8.99 -2.33
C TRP A 13 9.78 9.18 -0.97
N ALA A 14 9.01 9.58 0.05
CA ALA A 14 9.55 9.83 1.39
C ALA A 14 10.13 8.56 2.03
N VAL A 15 9.43 7.42 1.91
CA VAL A 15 9.85 6.15 2.51
C VAL A 15 11.06 5.56 1.80
N VAL A 16 11.07 5.57 0.47
CA VAL A 16 12.25 5.11 -0.30
C VAL A 16 13.46 5.97 0.01
N ARG A 17 13.29 7.30 0.13
CA ARG A 17 14.37 8.20 0.53
C ARG A 17 14.90 7.88 1.93
N PHE A 18 14.00 7.63 2.88
CA PHE A 18 14.34 7.22 4.25
C PHE A 18 15.16 5.92 4.29
N VAL A 19 14.73 4.87 3.56
CA VAL A 19 15.48 3.60 3.50
C VAL A 19 16.84 3.77 2.82
N PHE A 20 16.88 4.55 1.74
CA PHE A 20 18.13 4.83 1.03
C PHE A 20 19.13 5.58 1.91
N ASP A 21 18.67 6.55 2.70
CA ASP A 21 19.53 7.24 3.67
C ASP A 21 20.03 6.28 4.74
N SER A 22 19.17 5.41 5.29
CA SER A 22 19.58 4.41 6.27
C SER A 22 20.68 3.47 5.72
N TRP A 23 20.54 3.04 4.46
CA TRP A 23 21.57 2.25 3.77
C TRP A 23 22.86 3.06 3.54
N ARG A 24 22.76 4.30 3.06
CA ARG A 24 23.90 5.19 2.78
C ARG A 24 24.72 5.50 4.03
N PHE A 25 24.05 5.80 5.14
CA PHE A 25 24.70 6.15 6.41
C PHE A 25 25.07 4.92 7.26
N HIS A 26 24.89 3.70 6.72
CA HIS A 26 25.19 2.43 7.39
C HIS A 26 24.57 2.37 8.79
N GLU A 27 23.32 2.83 8.90
CA GLU A 27 22.62 2.86 10.18
C GLU A 27 22.41 1.46 10.72
N VAL A 28 22.76 1.28 11.99
CA VAL A 28 22.64 0.02 12.72
C VAL A 28 21.65 0.17 13.87
N ALA A 29 20.88 -0.89 14.12
CA ALA A 29 19.93 -0.94 15.21
C ALA A 29 20.63 -0.68 16.54
N GLN A 30 20.04 0.18 17.38
CA GLN A 30 20.49 0.44 18.74
C GLN A 30 20.02 -0.71 19.64
N GLY A 31 20.78 -1.81 19.67
CA GLY A 31 20.48 -2.99 20.47
C GLY A 31 21.71 -3.85 20.75
N LEU A 32 21.51 -4.96 21.48
CA LEU A 32 22.55 -5.95 21.77
C LEU A 32 23.15 -6.57 20.50
N ILE A 33 22.37 -6.65 19.42
CA ILE A 33 22.79 -7.15 18.11
C ILE A 33 22.77 -5.98 17.12
N LYS A 34 23.92 -5.66 16.55
CA LYS A 34 24.06 -4.64 15.49
C LYS A 34 23.61 -5.22 14.16
N ILE A 35 22.37 -4.94 13.78
CA ILE A 35 21.82 -5.28 12.46
C ILE A 35 21.59 -4.02 11.63
N PRO A 36 21.78 -4.05 10.30
CA PRO A 36 21.42 -2.92 9.44
C PRO A 36 19.92 -2.66 9.46
N ILE A 37 19.50 -1.42 9.71
CA ILE A 37 18.07 -1.08 9.85
C ILE A 37 17.37 -1.01 8.48
N TRP A 38 18.10 -0.77 7.39
CA TRP A 38 17.52 -0.72 6.06
C TRP A 38 16.80 -2.04 5.66
N LEU A 39 17.26 -3.19 6.16
CA LEU A 39 16.67 -4.49 5.83
C LEU A 39 15.20 -4.61 6.30
N PRO A 40 14.85 -4.40 7.59
CA PRO A 40 13.46 -4.36 8.00
C PRO A 40 12.68 -3.17 7.39
N GLN A 41 13.34 -2.02 7.16
CA GLN A 41 12.68 -0.86 6.54
C GLN A 41 12.21 -1.13 5.09
N LEU A 42 12.89 -2.02 4.34
CA LEU A 42 12.47 -2.40 3.00
C LEU A 42 11.07 -3.03 2.96
N ALA A 43 10.67 -3.76 4.00
CA ALA A 43 9.32 -4.32 4.07
C ALA A 43 8.25 -3.22 4.07
N PHE A 44 8.50 -2.13 4.80
CA PHE A 44 7.62 -0.97 4.80
C PHE A 44 7.61 -0.26 3.43
N ALA A 45 8.79 -0.05 2.82
CA ALA A 45 8.90 0.53 1.49
C ALA A 45 8.11 -0.29 0.45
N LEU A 46 8.23 -1.61 0.47
CA LEU A 46 7.45 -2.50 -0.39
C LEU A 46 5.94 -2.34 -0.18
N GLY A 47 5.48 -2.32 1.08
CA GLY A 47 4.07 -2.18 1.40
C GLY A 47 3.47 -0.87 0.87
N VAL A 48 4.21 0.24 0.99
CA VAL A 48 3.81 1.56 0.49
C VAL A 48 3.76 1.59 -1.05
N ILE A 49 4.69 0.92 -1.73
CA ILE A 49 4.68 0.78 -3.19
C ILE A 49 3.47 -0.02 -3.67
N ILE A 50 3.21 -1.18 -3.04
CA ILE A 50 2.04 -2.02 -3.36
C ILE A 50 0.74 -1.23 -3.13
N PHE A 51 0.67 -0.47 -2.03
CA PHE A 51 -0.47 0.39 -1.75
C PHE A 51 -0.69 1.46 -2.82
N LEU A 52 0.38 2.12 -3.29
CA LEU A 52 0.26 3.09 -4.40
C LEU A 52 -0.29 2.42 -5.66
N VAL A 53 0.19 1.23 -6.02
CA VAL A 53 -0.30 0.47 -7.19
C VAL A 53 -1.79 0.18 -7.05
N ALA A 54 -2.24 -0.34 -5.90
CA ALA A 54 -3.66 -0.62 -5.67
C ALA A 54 -4.56 0.62 -5.80
N VAL A 55 -4.10 1.77 -5.26
CA VAL A 55 -4.86 3.03 -5.36
C VAL A 55 -4.88 3.57 -6.79
N LEU A 56 -3.79 3.41 -7.55
CA LEU A 56 -3.73 3.79 -8.96
C LEU A 56 -4.63 2.92 -9.83
N ASP A 57 -4.69 1.61 -9.57
CA ASP A 57 -5.59 0.69 -10.28
C ASP A 57 -7.06 1.11 -10.10
N ASP A 58 -7.47 1.41 -8.86
CA ASP A 58 -8.82 1.93 -8.58
C ASP A 58 -9.06 3.31 -9.20
N LEU A 59 -8.07 4.20 -9.20
CA LEU A 59 -8.20 5.51 -9.85
C LEU A 59 -8.39 5.34 -11.36
N VAL A 60 -7.62 4.47 -12.01
CA VAL A 60 -7.74 4.18 -13.44
C VAL A 60 -9.09 3.55 -13.75
N ALA A 61 -9.58 2.63 -12.92
CA ALA A 61 -10.93 2.06 -13.07
C ALA A 61 -12.00 3.16 -13.04
N VAL A 62 -11.96 4.07 -12.06
CA VAL A 62 -12.92 5.17 -11.97
C VAL A 62 -12.82 6.13 -13.15
N LEU A 63 -11.62 6.47 -13.60
CA LEU A 63 -11.41 7.31 -14.80
C LEU A 63 -11.96 6.65 -16.07
N ARG A 64 -11.95 5.32 -16.14
CA ARG A 64 -12.55 4.52 -17.22
C ARG A 64 -14.06 4.29 -17.04
N ARG A 65 -14.70 4.93 -16.04
CA ARG A 65 -16.11 4.70 -15.65
C ARG A 65 -16.42 3.24 -15.26
N GLN A 66 -15.41 2.51 -14.80
CA GLN A 66 -15.55 1.17 -14.26
C GLN A 66 -15.74 1.23 -12.73
N LYS A 67 -16.25 0.15 -12.15
CA LYS A 67 -16.39 0.04 -10.69
C LYS A 67 -15.02 -0.25 -10.06
N PRO A 68 -14.56 0.54 -9.07
CA PRO A 68 -13.35 0.24 -8.31
C PRO A 68 -13.49 -1.06 -7.51
N SER A 69 -12.35 -1.65 -7.14
CA SER A 69 -12.25 -2.95 -6.48
C SER A 69 -13.06 -3.04 -5.18
N TYR A 70 -13.07 -1.96 -4.38
CA TYR A 70 -13.86 -1.88 -3.14
C TYR A 70 -15.37 -2.06 -3.40
N GLN A 71 -15.91 -1.44 -4.45
CA GLN A 71 -17.33 -1.56 -4.77
C GLN A 71 -17.68 -2.98 -5.22
N LEU A 72 -16.83 -3.59 -6.06
CA LEU A 72 -17.00 -4.98 -6.48
C LEU A 72 -16.93 -5.95 -5.29
N ALA A 73 -16.01 -5.72 -4.36
CA ALA A 73 -15.90 -6.53 -3.15
C ALA A 73 -17.11 -6.36 -2.21
N GLU A 74 -17.70 -5.17 -2.13
CA GLU A 74 -18.92 -4.95 -1.36
C GLU A 74 -20.13 -5.63 -2.02
N GLU A 75 -20.26 -5.58 -3.34
CA GLU A 75 -21.30 -6.28 -4.10
C GLU A 75 -21.21 -7.80 -3.92
N ASP A 76 -20.02 -8.41 -4.01
CA ASP A 76 -19.82 -9.84 -3.79
C ASP A 76 -20.19 -10.25 -2.35
N ARG A 77 -19.83 -9.44 -1.35
CA ARG A 77 -20.19 -9.69 0.05
C ARG A 77 -21.69 -9.59 0.30
N ARG A 78 -22.37 -8.62 -0.30
CA ARG A 78 -23.84 -8.49 -0.20
C ARG A 78 -24.54 -9.68 -0.86
N ALA A 79 -24.13 -10.04 -2.08
CA ALA A 79 -24.69 -11.21 -2.77
C ALA A 79 -24.56 -12.50 -1.93
N ARG A 80 -23.37 -12.76 -1.36
CA ARG A 80 -23.15 -13.93 -0.48
C ARG A 80 -24.04 -13.94 0.76
N ARG A 81 -24.32 -12.77 1.34
CA ARG A 81 -25.18 -12.65 2.52
C ARG A 81 -26.64 -12.98 2.15
N ASP A 82 -27.15 -12.44 1.05
CA ASP A 82 -28.51 -12.72 0.59
C ASP A 82 -28.76 -14.23 0.37
N PHE A 83 -27.79 -14.95 -0.20
CA PHE A 83 -27.89 -16.41 -0.36
C PHE A 83 -27.92 -17.18 0.97
N SER A 84 -27.21 -16.70 1.99
CA SER A 84 -27.21 -17.33 3.32
C SER A 84 -28.51 -17.12 4.10
N GLU A 85 -29.23 -16.04 3.82
CA GLU A 85 -30.52 -15.73 4.47
C GLU A 85 -31.70 -16.49 3.81
N MET A 86 -31.52 -17.01 2.59
CA MET A 86 -32.53 -17.79 1.86
C MET A 86 -32.41 -19.32 2.02
N ALA A 87 -31.34 -19.81 2.65
CA ALA A 87 -31.06 -21.23 2.88
C ALA A 87 -31.52 -21.68 4.28
#